data_AF-A0A0N8PNT4-F1
#
_entry.id   AF-A0A0N8PNT4-F1
#
_cell.length_a   1.000
_cell.length_b   1.000
_cell.length_c   1.000
_cell.angle_alpha   90.00
_cell.angle_beta   90.00
_cell.angle_gamma   90.00
#
_symmetry.space_group_name_H-M   'P 1'
#
loop_
_entity.id
_entity.type
_entity.pdbx_description
1 polymer ?
#
loop_
_entity_poly.entity_id
_entity_poly.type
_entity_poly.pdbx_seq_one_letter_code
_entity_poly.pdbx_strand_id
1 'polypeptide(L)'
;MGVHSGFHVTFVQALHDSAGALVPGVMGILFIVGGIVAWRLSKPSFRGMLGGTTTAVGLVMILLSLWVPWSVHGTGWSLENGVLSVNSGFGNVTWPIDGIEATYVTNDSGYQPVLRTGGYSGSQLHAGHFRLANGDNVLMFEYGSHPVLLLKYVGPATQSSGAGQSGGTGPGNSTSQASQPEVLLSSPNIGVLKSAIDAARSDRPFPPRTGPKLGFSSGVSPVGLIAAIVVAIAGFAVQLDLRRRYYNRLPDRMASHWNFQGDVDGWMSKRIVMWLGPVMAVVFGALSVVIALVPSSILLQVPFWLLQFLFIVIIRWMYRRNL
;
A
#
# COMPACT_ATOMS: atom_id res chain seq x y z
N MET A 1 20.85 -16.31 24.62
CA MET A 1 19.48 -15.76 24.50
C MET A 1 19.54 -14.66 23.45
N GLY A 2 18.81 -14.79 22.35
CA GLY A 2 18.77 -13.73 21.33
C GLY A 2 18.04 -12.51 21.89
N VAL A 3 18.65 -11.33 21.81
CA VAL A 3 17.95 -10.09 22.13
C VAL A 3 16.99 -9.82 20.97
N HIS A 4 15.68 -9.95 21.22
CA HIS A 4 14.66 -9.48 20.29
C HIS A 4 14.43 -7.99 20.58
N SER A 5 14.93 -7.13 19.70
CA SER A 5 14.67 -5.69 19.77
C SER A 5 14.04 -5.23 18.46
N GLY A 6 13.11 -4.29 18.55
CA GLY A 6 12.43 -3.77 17.37
C GLY A 6 11.41 -2.70 17.73
N PHE A 7 10.97 -1.99 16.70
CA PHE A 7 9.89 -1.03 16.77
C PHE A 7 9.02 -1.21 15.54
N HIS A 8 7.71 -1.36 15.74
CA HIS A 8 6.74 -1.44 14.66
C HIS A 8 5.57 -0.50 14.95
N VAL A 9 5.13 0.22 13.92
CA VAL A 9 3.98 1.11 13.99
C VAL A 9 2.71 0.27 14.19
N THR A 10 2.09 0.44 15.34
CA THR A 10 0.78 -0.17 15.63
C THR A 10 -0.31 0.51 14.79
N PHE A 11 -1.45 -0.17 14.60
CA PHE A 11 -2.56 0.42 13.87
C PHE A 11 -3.08 1.71 14.54
N VAL A 12 -3.06 1.77 15.88
CA VAL A 12 -3.49 2.96 16.63
C VAL A 12 -2.54 4.15 16.40
N GLN A 13 -1.22 3.91 16.39
CA GLN A 13 -0.24 4.95 16.05
C GLN A 13 -0.40 5.40 14.59
N ALA A 14 -0.51 4.45 13.66
CA ALA A 14 -0.78 4.73 12.26
C ALA A 14 -2.04 5.59 12.07
N LEU A 15 -3.10 5.29 12.80
CA LEU A 15 -4.36 6.04 12.77
C LEU A 15 -4.19 7.46 13.30
N HIS A 16 -3.50 7.61 14.43
CA HIS A 16 -3.20 8.90 15.05
C HIS A 16 -2.35 9.79 14.12
N ASP A 17 -1.30 9.22 13.51
CA ASP A 17 -0.36 9.95 12.66
C ASP A 17 -0.91 10.18 11.24
N SER A 18 -2.03 9.52 10.93
CA SER A 18 -2.84 9.75 9.74
C SER A 18 -4.11 10.53 10.06
N ALA A 19 -4.13 11.38 11.10
CA ALA A 19 -5.32 12.17 11.45
C ALA A 19 -5.90 12.95 10.25
N GLY A 20 -5.06 13.43 9.33
CA GLY A 20 -5.51 14.03 8.07
C GLY A 20 -6.27 13.06 7.15
N ALA A 21 -5.91 11.78 7.15
CA ALA A 21 -6.63 10.73 6.43
C ALA A 21 -7.98 10.39 7.06
N LEU A 22 -8.23 10.76 8.32
CA LEU A 22 -9.54 10.62 8.96
C LEU A 22 -10.56 11.65 8.47
N VAL A 23 -10.12 12.79 7.93
CA VAL A 23 -11.03 13.83 7.41
C VAL A 23 -11.96 13.28 6.33
N PRO A 24 -11.47 12.55 5.30
CA PRO A 24 -12.34 11.80 4.39
C PRO A 24 -13.32 10.87 5.11
N GLY A 25 -12.91 10.19 6.17
CA GLY A 25 -13.77 9.27 6.93
C GLY A 25 -14.92 9.99 7.63
N VAL A 26 -14.62 11.08 8.33
CA VAL A 26 -15.64 11.94 8.97
C VAL A 26 -16.59 12.52 7.93
N MET A 27 -16.05 13.04 6.82
CA MET A 27 -16.87 13.48 5.69
C MET A 27 -17.72 12.34 5.15
N GLY A 28 -17.17 11.13 5.04
CA GLY A 28 -17.90 9.95 4.61
C GLY A 28 -19.09 9.62 5.51
N ILE A 29 -18.93 9.72 6.82
CA ILE A 29 -20.04 9.60 7.79
C ILE A 29 -21.09 10.68 7.55
N LEU A 30 -20.67 11.94 7.38
CA LEU A 30 -21.60 13.05 7.09
C LEU A 30 -22.35 12.86 5.77
N PHE A 31 -21.68 12.33 4.74
CA PHE A 31 -22.31 11.96 3.46
C PHE A 31 -23.32 10.83 3.65
N ILE A 32 -23.02 9.82 4.46
CA ILE A 32 -23.98 8.76 4.78
C ILE A 32 -25.20 9.34 5.50
N VAL A 33 -25.00 10.12 6.56
CA VAL A 33 -26.09 10.74 7.34
C VAL A 33 -26.90 11.70 6.45
N GLY A 34 -26.24 12.58 5.70
CA GLY A 34 -26.86 13.48 4.75
C GLY A 34 -27.62 12.75 3.65
N GLY A 35 -27.08 11.64 3.14
CA GLY A 35 -27.74 10.76 2.19
C GLY A 35 -29.01 10.13 2.77
N ILE A 36 -28.97 9.67 4.02
CA ILE A 36 -30.14 9.13 4.73
C ILE A 36 -31.20 10.22 4.96
N VAL A 37 -30.80 11.42 5.40
CA VAL A 37 -31.71 12.56 5.62
C VAL A 37 -32.32 13.02 4.30
N ALA A 38 -31.51 13.20 3.26
CA ALA A 38 -31.97 13.54 1.92
C ALA A 38 -32.91 12.46 1.38
N TRP A 39 -32.63 11.18 1.61
CA TRP A 39 -33.53 10.08 1.25
C TRP A 39 -34.89 10.21 1.96
N ARG A 40 -34.92 10.54 3.26
CA ARG A 40 -36.17 10.74 4.00
C ARG A 40 -36.97 11.96 3.51
N LEU A 41 -36.29 13.07 3.22
CA LEU A 41 -36.91 14.35 2.86
C LEU A 41 -37.25 14.46 1.36
N SER A 42 -36.59 13.68 0.49
CA SER A 42 -36.77 13.78 -0.96
C SER A 42 -38.13 13.24 -1.40
N LYS A 43 -38.64 13.78 -2.52
CA LYS A 43 -39.78 13.21 -3.23
C LYS A 43 -39.48 11.77 -3.66
N PRO A 44 -40.48 10.86 -3.69
CA PRO A 44 -40.28 9.45 -4.03
C PRO A 44 -39.49 9.20 -5.32
N SER A 45 -39.63 10.07 -6.31
CA SER A 45 -38.88 9.98 -7.58
C SER A 45 -37.37 10.24 -7.46
N PHE A 46 -36.91 10.90 -6.38
CA PHE A 46 -35.51 11.27 -6.16
C PHE A 46 -34.83 10.51 -5.01
N ARG A 47 -35.61 9.83 -4.15
CA ARG A 47 -35.10 9.13 -2.95
C ARG A 47 -33.97 8.17 -3.27
N GLY A 48 -34.17 7.28 -4.24
CA GLY A 48 -33.19 6.27 -4.61
C GLY A 48 -31.89 6.85 -5.19
N MET A 49 -31.98 7.87 -6.05
CA MET A 49 -30.77 8.42 -6.67
C MET A 49 -29.91 9.18 -5.67
N LEU A 50 -30.49 10.15 -4.94
CA LEU A 50 -29.71 10.98 -4.03
C LEU A 50 -29.25 10.22 -2.78
N GLY A 51 -30.12 9.37 -2.21
CA GLY A 51 -29.76 8.58 -1.04
C GLY A 51 -28.65 7.58 -1.34
N GLY A 52 -28.86 6.73 -2.35
CA GLY A 52 -27.93 5.67 -2.71
C GLY A 52 -26.55 6.17 -3.09
N THR A 53 -26.46 7.20 -3.96
CA THR A 53 -25.14 7.72 -4.38
C THR A 53 -24.39 8.39 -3.25
N THR A 54 -25.07 9.17 -2.41
CA THR A 54 -24.42 9.89 -1.31
C THR A 54 -23.92 8.93 -0.24
N THR A 55 -24.70 7.88 0.07
CA THR A 55 -24.25 6.79 0.96
C THR A 55 -23.08 6.00 0.37
N ALA A 56 -23.11 5.67 -0.92
CA ALA A 56 -22.02 4.95 -1.58
C ALA A 56 -20.71 5.75 -1.59
N VAL A 57 -20.78 7.05 -1.90
CA VAL A 57 -19.63 7.97 -1.81
C VAL A 57 -19.11 7.99 -0.37
N GLY A 58 -20.01 8.12 0.61
CA GLY A 58 -19.60 8.16 2.01
C GLY A 58 -18.90 6.87 2.48
N LEU A 59 -19.37 5.70 2.05
CA LEU A 59 -18.71 4.42 2.32
C LEU A 59 -17.32 4.34 1.70
N VAL A 60 -17.15 4.78 0.45
CA VAL A 60 -15.84 4.82 -0.21
C VAL A 60 -14.87 5.72 0.56
N MET A 61 -15.33 6.89 1.02
CA MET A 61 -14.50 7.80 1.80
C MET A 61 -14.08 7.19 3.16
N ILE A 62 -14.98 6.48 3.84
CA ILE A 62 -14.65 5.74 5.08
C ILE A 62 -13.60 4.65 4.80
N LEU A 63 -13.78 3.86 3.75
CA LEU A 63 -12.82 2.81 3.40
C LEU A 63 -11.44 3.41 3.07
N LEU A 64 -11.38 4.51 2.32
CA LEU A 64 -10.13 5.21 2.02
C LEU A 64 -9.46 5.77 3.29
N SER A 65 -10.24 6.28 4.24
CA SER A 65 -9.69 6.78 5.51
C SER A 65 -9.11 5.71 6.42
N LEU A 66 -9.62 4.48 6.36
CA LEU A 66 -9.07 3.34 7.10
C LEU A 66 -7.92 2.66 6.34
N TRP A 67 -7.88 2.81 5.02
CA TRP A 67 -6.85 2.20 4.16
C TRP A 67 -5.45 2.76 4.42
N VAL A 68 -5.31 4.07 4.65
CA VAL A 68 -4.00 4.70 4.90
C VAL A 68 -3.35 4.19 6.19
N PRO A 69 -4.02 4.20 7.36
CA PRO A 69 -3.48 3.60 8.58
C PRO A 69 -3.16 2.11 8.42
N TRP A 70 -3.97 1.38 7.66
CA TRP A 70 -3.76 -0.04 7.42
C TRP A 70 -2.50 -0.31 6.59
N SER A 71 -2.21 0.52 5.59
CA SER A 71 -1.03 0.31 4.72
C SER A 71 0.30 0.60 5.42
N VAL A 72 0.30 1.41 6.48
CA VAL A 72 1.50 1.70 7.28
C VAL A 72 1.60 0.86 8.56
N HIS A 73 0.58 0.08 8.89
CA HIS A 73 0.61 -0.82 10.04
C HIS A 73 1.70 -1.90 9.87
N GLY A 74 2.51 -2.10 10.90
CA GLY A 74 3.61 -3.08 10.89
C GLY A 74 4.90 -2.59 10.24
N THR A 75 4.91 -1.38 9.68
CA THR A 75 6.15 -0.71 9.25
C THR A 75 7.05 -0.46 10.46
N GLY A 76 8.36 -0.60 10.28
CA GLY A 76 9.30 -0.60 11.39
C GLY A 76 10.57 -1.36 11.11
N TRP A 77 11.25 -1.76 12.17
CA TRP A 77 12.43 -2.60 12.12
C TRP A 77 12.46 -3.60 13.27
N SER A 78 13.12 -4.72 13.05
CA SER A 78 13.39 -5.73 14.06
C SER A 78 14.80 -6.28 13.87
N LEU A 79 15.46 -6.58 14.99
CA LEU A 79 16.72 -7.27 15.03
C LEU A 79 16.49 -8.62 15.71
N GLU A 80 16.66 -9.70 14.93
CA GLU A 80 16.45 -11.05 15.40
C GLU A 80 17.57 -11.96 14.89
N ASN A 81 18.19 -12.72 15.81
CA ASN A 81 19.24 -13.69 15.47
C ASN A 81 20.42 -13.10 14.65
N GLY A 82 20.78 -11.84 14.92
CA GLY A 82 21.84 -11.12 14.21
C GLY A 82 21.45 -10.65 12.81
N VAL A 83 20.15 -10.63 12.49
CA VAL A 83 19.62 -10.15 11.23
C VAL A 83 18.70 -8.97 11.48
N LEU A 84 19.07 -7.81 10.93
CA LEU A 84 18.22 -6.63 10.91
C LEU A 84 17.23 -6.74 9.76
N SER A 85 15.94 -6.68 10.06
CA SER A 85 14.88 -6.52 9.07
C SER A 85 14.26 -5.13 9.21
N VAL A 86 14.12 -4.41 8.10
CA VAL A 86 13.40 -3.13 8.05
C VAL A 86 12.29 -3.25 7.03
N ASN A 87 11.09 -2.88 7.44
CA ASN A 87 9.89 -2.83 6.62
C ASN A 87 9.38 -1.39 6.59
N SER A 88 9.48 -0.71 5.45
CA SER A 88 8.95 0.65 5.29
C SER A 88 7.51 0.69 4.79
N GLY A 89 6.88 -0.47 4.56
CA GLY A 89 5.55 -0.62 3.94
C GLY A 89 5.60 -0.54 2.42
N PHE A 90 6.67 0.01 1.86
CA PHE A 90 6.92 0.14 0.43
C PHE A 90 8.20 -0.58 -0.02
N GLY A 91 8.83 -1.30 0.89
CA GLY A 91 10.03 -2.09 0.66
C GLY A 91 10.49 -2.76 1.95
N ASN A 92 11.16 -3.90 1.80
CA ASN A 92 11.75 -4.65 2.89
C ASN A 92 13.23 -4.86 2.62
N VAL A 93 14.10 -4.52 3.58
CA VAL A 93 15.52 -4.92 3.59
C VAL A 93 15.73 -5.91 4.73
N THR A 94 16.67 -6.84 4.55
CA THR A 94 17.05 -7.81 5.57
C THR A 94 18.55 -7.99 5.51
N TRP A 95 19.30 -7.52 6.49
CA TRP A 95 20.76 -7.54 6.45
C TRP A 95 21.34 -8.26 7.68
N PRO A 96 22.37 -9.10 7.51
CA PRO A 96 23.12 -9.60 8.65
C PRO A 96 23.85 -8.42 9.31
N ILE A 97 23.75 -8.32 10.64
CA ILE A 97 24.14 -7.12 11.41
C ILE A 97 25.65 -6.82 11.31
N ASP A 98 26.46 -7.86 11.11
CA ASP A 98 27.90 -7.75 10.88
C ASP A 98 28.23 -7.15 9.49
N GLY A 99 27.28 -7.16 8.55
CA GLY A 99 27.45 -6.50 7.26
C GLY A 99 27.08 -5.03 7.24
N ILE A 100 26.73 -4.42 8.38
CA ILE A 100 26.13 -3.09 8.44
C ILE A 100 27.12 -2.07 9.01
N GLU A 101 27.18 -0.91 8.37
CA GLU A 101 27.72 0.33 8.92
C GLU A 101 26.59 1.22 9.38
N ALA A 102 26.70 1.70 10.62
CA ALA A 102 25.72 2.57 11.22
C ALA A 102 26.37 3.89 11.61
N THR A 103 25.84 5.01 11.14
CA THR A 103 26.34 6.34 11.46
C THR A 103 25.18 7.26 11.78
N TYR A 104 25.26 7.98 12.90
CA TYR A 104 24.27 9.03 13.17
C TYR A 104 24.46 10.17 12.19
N VAL A 105 23.37 10.59 11.56
CA VAL A 105 23.35 11.73 10.66
C VAL A 105 22.51 12.84 11.28
N THR A 106 22.97 14.08 11.11
CA THR A 106 22.23 15.25 11.57
C THR A 106 21.23 15.68 10.51
N ASN A 107 20.14 16.31 10.94
CA ASN A 107 19.16 16.85 10.01
C ASN A 107 19.78 17.88 9.08
N ASP A 108 20.83 18.63 9.41
CA ASP A 108 21.39 19.66 8.51
C ASP A 108 22.38 19.11 7.45
N SER A 109 22.44 17.79 7.29
CA SER A 109 23.36 17.13 6.36
C SER A 109 22.74 16.91 4.97
N GLY A 110 23.55 16.46 4.01
CA GLY A 110 23.07 15.99 2.70
C GLY A 110 22.08 14.81 2.77
N TYR A 111 21.79 14.28 3.96
CA TYR A 111 20.84 13.19 4.19
C TYR A 111 19.41 13.67 4.48
N GLN A 112 19.10 14.97 4.35
CA GLN A 112 17.71 15.42 4.41
C GLN A 112 16.88 14.79 3.29
N PRO A 113 15.68 14.27 3.58
CA PRO A 113 14.73 13.85 2.55
C PRO A 113 14.22 15.09 1.79
N VAL A 114 14.46 15.14 0.48
CA VAL A 114 14.02 16.26 -0.38
C VAL A 114 12.80 15.90 -1.22
N LEU A 115 12.72 14.63 -1.65
CA LEU A 115 11.60 14.17 -2.47
C LEU A 115 11.19 12.76 -2.09
N ARG A 116 9.90 12.57 -1.80
CA ARG A 116 9.31 11.24 -1.64
C ARG A 116 9.08 10.62 -3.03
N THR A 117 9.82 9.56 -3.37
CA THR A 117 9.67 8.85 -4.65
C THR A 117 8.63 7.73 -4.58
N GLY A 118 8.35 7.21 -3.39
CA GLY A 118 7.22 6.31 -3.15
C GLY A 118 7.10 5.94 -1.68
N GLY A 119 6.02 6.34 -1.01
CA GLY A 119 5.88 6.08 0.42
C GLY A 119 4.77 6.86 1.10
N TYR A 120 4.78 6.81 2.43
CA TYR A 120 3.99 7.65 3.32
C TYR A 120 4.85 8.75 3.96
N SER A 121 4.26 9.92 4.16
CA SER A 121 4.89 11.04 4.86
C SER A 121 3.79 11.81 5.58
N GLY A 122 3.76 11.67 6.90
CA GLY A 122 2.87 12.37 7.82
C GLY A 122 3.65 13.30 8.74
N SER A 123 3.02 13.76 9.82
CA SER A 123 3.64 14.65 10.81
C SER A 123 4.72 13.97 11.65
N GLN A 124 4.55 12.68 11.95
CA GLN A 124 5.49 11.90 12.75
C GLN A 124 6.07 10.69 12.01
N LEU A 125 5.49 10.25 10.90
CA LEU A 125 5.91 9.04 10.20
C LEU A 125 6.34 9.35 8.77
N HIS A 126 7.58 9.03 8.44
CA HIS A 126 8.09 8.98 7.07
C HIS A 126 8.51 7.55 6.76
N ALA A 127 7.87 6.89 5.80
CA ALA A 127 8.15 5.50 5.50
C ALA A 127 8.07 5.24 3.99
N GLY A 128 9.13 4.72 3.40
CA GLY A 128 9.16 4.34 1.98
C GLY A 128 10.48 4.69 1.30
N HIS A 129 10.42 5.02 0.02
CA HIS A 129 11.55 5.44 -0.80
C HIS A 129 11.60 6.96 -0.89
N PHE A 130 12.77 7.51 -0.58
CA PHE A 130 13.03 8.94 -0.59
C PHE A 130 14.31 9.25 -1.33
N ARG A 131 14.32 10.39 -2.02
CA ARG A 131 15.52 11.01 -2.56
C ARG A 131 16.02 12.04 -1.58
N LEU A 132 17.30 11.95 -1.25
CA LEU A 132 17.98 12.82 -0.29
C LEU A 132 18.60 14.04 -1.00
N ALA A 133 19.01 15.03 -0.21
CA ALA A 133 19.62 16.27 -0.71
C ALA A 133 20.95 16.05 -1.43
N ASN A 134 21.70 15.02 -1.04
CA ASN A 134 22.91 14.59 -1.73
C ASN A 134 22.63 13.87 -3.08
N GLY A 135 21.36 13.64 -3.42
CA GLY A 135 20.91 13.03 -4.67
C GLY A 135 20.62 11.53 -4.58
N ASP A 136 20.99 10.87 -3.48
CA ASP A 136 20.84 9.43 -3.28
C ASP A 136 19.38 9.02 -3.07
N ASN A 137 19.03 7.79 -3.46
CA ASN A 137 17.74 7.19 -3.13
C ASN A 137 17.92 6.20 -1.98
N VAL A 138 17.11 6.34 -0.93
CA VAL A 138 17.19 5.52 0.27
C VAL A 138 15.84 4.93 0.63
N LEU A 139 15.88 3.80 1.33
CA LEU A 139 14.73 3.28 2.04
C LEU A 139 14.69 3.94 3.42
N MET A 140 13.64 4.70 3.70
CA MET A 140 13.51 5.49 4.91
C MET A 140 12.42 4.90 5.80
N PHE A 141 12.68 4.87 7.10
CA PHE A 141 11.68 4.69 8.15
C PHE A 141 12.02 5.62 9.31
N GLU A 142 11.25 6.68 9.47
CA GLU A 142 11.37 7.63 10.57
C GLU A 142 10.04 7.75 11.31
N TYR A 143 10.06 7.60 12.63
CA TYR A 143 8.91 7.70 13.51
C TYR A 143 9.23 8.63 14.69
N GLY A 144 8.62 9.81 14.74
CA GLY A 144 8.85 10.82 15.77
C GLY A 144 10.17 11.59 15.59
N SER A 145 10.59 12.30 16.65
CA SER A 145 11.80 13.14 16.63
C SER A 145 12.96 12.43 17.33
N HIS A 146 13.52 11.40 16.70
CA HIS A 146 14.70 10.69 17.20
C HIS A 146 15.93 10.94 16.33
N PRO A 147 17.14 10.67 16.84
CA PRO A 147 18.36 10.70 16.02
C PRO A 147 18.23 9.78 14.81
N VAL A 148 18.58 10.29 13.63
CA VAL A 148 18.54 9.52 12.39
C VAL A 148 19.82 8.70 12.27
N LEU A 149 19.66 7.42 12.00
CA LEU A 149 20.74 6.46 11.81
C LEU A 149 20.79 6.04 10.35
N LEU A 150 21.89 6.39 9.68
CA LEU A 150 22.21 5.91 8.35
C LEU A 150 22.82 4.52 8.43
N LEU A 151 22.24 3.58 7.70
CA LEU A 151 22.69 2.21 7.57
C LEU A 151 23.16 1.94 6.15
N LYS A 152 24.41 1.51 6.02
CA LYS A 152 25.00 1.05 4.75
C LYS A 152 25.37 -0.41 4.84
N TYR A 153 24.95 -1.20 3.87
CA TYR A 153 25.39 -2.59 3.78
C TYR A 153 26.75 -2.66 3.08
N VAL A 154 27.79 -3.00 3.83
CA VAL A 154 29.17 -3.13 3.33
C VAL A 154 29.56 -4.59 3.06
N GLY A 155 28.62 -5.52 3.23
CA GLY A 155 28.89 -6.96 3.15
C GLY A 155 29.55 -7.49 4.42
N PRO A 156 29.57 -8.82 4.62
CA PRO A 156 30.43 -9.42 5.63
C PRO A 156 31.86 -8.96 5.32
N ALA A 157 32.63 -8.60 6.35
CA ALA A 157 34.04 -8.28 6.16
C ALA A 157 34.71 -9.51 5.56
N THR A 158 34.91 -9.52 4.24
CA THR A 158 35.71 -10.54 3.58
C THR A 158 37.06 -10.45 4.25
N GLN A 159 37.39 -11.45 5.07
CA GLN A 159 38.75 -11.63 5.53
C GLN A 159 39.58 -11.64 4.26
N SER A 160 40.38 -10.60 4.06
CA SER A 160 41.39 -10.56 3.03
C SER A 160 42.37 -11.67 3.37
N SER A 161 42.03 -12.90 3.00
CA SER A 161 42.97 -14.00 3.02
C SER A 161 44.04 -13.63 2.00
N GLY A 162 45.13 -13.07 2.51
CA GLY A 162 46.34 -12.78 1.76
C GLY A 162 46.98 -14.08 1.30
N ALA A 163 46.37 -14.75 0.33
CA ALA A 163 46.97 -15.83 -0.42
C ALA A 163 47.12 -15.33 -1.86
N GLY A 164 48.35 -14.95 -2.21
CA GLY A 164 48.72 -14.51 -3.55
C GLY A 164 48.27 -15.52 -4.61
N GLN A 165 47.39 -15.09 -5.50
CA GLN A 165 47.13 -15.78 -6.75
C GLN A 165 47.42 -14.82 -7.90
N SER A 166 48.60 -15.03 -8.48
CA SER A 166 49.09 -14.39 -9.70
C SER A 166 48.38 -14.98 -10.93
N GLY A 167 47.91 -14.10 -11.81
CA GLY A 167 47.86 -14.35 -13.26
C GLY A 167 46.63 -15.06 -13.81
N GLY A 168 45.60 -14.29 -14.15
CA GLY A 168 44.49 -14.78 -14.98
C GLY A 168 43.77 -13.62 -15.69
N THR A 169 44.23 -13.25 -16.88
CA THR A 169 43.63 -12.23 -17.74
C THR A 169 42.42 -12.79 -18.50
N GLY A 170 41.25 -12.79 -17.85
CA GLY A 170 39.97 -13.09 -18.50
C GLY A 170 39.15 -11.81 -18.76
N PRO A 171 38.47 -11.67 -19.91
CA PRO A 171 37.64 -10.50 -20.20
C PRO A 171 36.42 -10.49 -19.28
N GLY A 172 36.44 -9.58 -18.31
CA GLY A 172 35.45 -9.47 -17.24
C GLY A 172 34.12 -8.90 -17.73
N ASN A 173 33.07 -9.72 -17.66
CA ASN A 173 31.69 -9.26 -17.70
C ASN A 173 31.37 -8.61 -16.34
N SER A 174 31.64 -7.32 -16.20
CA SER A 174 31.25 -6.54 -15.03
C SER A 174 29.74 -6.29 -15.06
N THR A 175 28.95 -7.32 -14.71
CA THR A 175 27.57 -7.10 -14.27
C THR A 175 27.64 -6.16 -13.07
N SER A 176 27.27 -4.89 -13.29
CA SER A 176 27.13 -3.86 -12.27
C SER A 176 26.29 -4.45 -11.14
N GLN A 177 26.97 -4.81 -10.05
CA GLN A 177 26.32 -5.30 -8.85
C GLN A 177 25.49 -4.15 -8.34
N ALA A 178 24.17 -4.23 -8.50
CA ALA A 178 23.26 -3.16 -8.10
C ALA A 178 23.59 -2.77 -6.65
N SER A 179 23.96 -1.50 -6.46
CA SER A 179 24.28 -0.95 -5.15
C SER A 179 23.09 -1.24 -4.23
N GLN A 180 23.37 -1.91 -3.11
CA GLN A 180 22.34 -2.15 -2.10
C GLN A 180 21.79 -0.80 -1.64
N PRO A 181 20.46 -0.65 -1.48
CA PRO A 181 19.88 0.62 -1.08
C PRO A 181 20.39 1.00 0.31
N GLU A 182 20.76 2.27 0.51
CA GLU A 182 21.03 2.77 1.87
C GLU A 182 19.70 2.89 2.64
N VAL A 183 19.75 2.76 3.96
CA VAL A 183 18.57 2.83 4.81
C VAL A 183 18.73 3.94 5.84
N LEU A 184 17.75 4.82 5.95
CA LEU A 184 17.65 5.80 7.05
C LEU A 184 16.62 5.30 8.06
N LEU A 185 17.04 5.17 9.32
CA LEU A 185 16.17 4.76 10.43
C LEU A 185 16.13 5.82 11.53
N SER A 186 14.93 6.17 11.96
CA SER A 186 14.71 6.96 13.17
C SER A 186 13.49 6.42 13.91
N SER A 187 13.64 6.03 15.17
CA SER A 187 12.52 5.49 15.95
C SER A 187 12.85 5.46 17.45
N PRO A 188 11.87 5.15 18.31
CA PRO A 188 12.15 4.70 19.66
C PRO A 188 13.15 3.55 19.65
N ASN A 189 14.03 3.50 20.64
CA ASN A 189 15.08 2.48 20.79
C ASN A 189 16.16 2.43 19.69
N ILE A 190 16.28 3.44 18.82
CA ILE A 190 17.32 3.44 17.76
C ILE A 190 18.75 3.33 18.32
N GLY A 191 18.99 3.87 19.52
CA GLY A 191 20.27 3.71 20.23
C GLY A 191 20.61 2.26 20.58
N VAL A 192 19.60 1.42 20.86
CA VAL A 192 19.80 -0.01 21.12
C VAL A 192 20.27 -0.72 19.85
N LEU A 193 19.67 -0.40 18.70
CA LEU A 193 20.11 -0.94 17.41
C LEU A 193 21.56 -0.55 17.10
N LYS A 194 21.93 0.72 17.30
CA LYS A 194 23.30 1.20 17.09
C LYS A 194 24.30 0.43 17.95
N SER A 195 24.03 0.31 19.25
CA SER A 195 24.91 -0.44 20.18
C SER A 195 25.04 -1.91 19.78
N ALA A 196 23.97 -2.54 19.30
CA ALA A 196 24.02 -3.92 18.82
C ALA A 196 24.89 -4.07 17.56
N ILE A 197 24.81 -3.12 16.61
CA ILE A 197 25.65 -3.10 15.41
C ILE A 197 27.13 -2.92 15.79
N ASP A 198 27.41 -2.02 16.73
CA ASP A 198 28.79 -1.76 17.19
C ASP A 198 29.38 -2.99 17.91
N ALA A 199 28.61 -3.63 18.79
CA ALA A 199 29.04 -4.85 19.48
C ALA A 199 29.31 -6.02 18.51
N ALA A 200 28.44 -6.21 17.50
CA ALA A 200 28.64 -7.22 16.47
C ALA A 200 29.88 -6.95 15.59
N ARG A 201 30.35 -5.69 15.54
CA ARG A 201 31.60 -5.33 14.86
C ARG A 201 32.84 -5.56 15.72
N SER A 202 32.77 -5.32 17.03
CA SER A 202 33.92 -5.50 17.93
C SER A 202 34.30 -6.97 18.16
N ASP A 203 33.33 -7.89 18.10
CA ASP A 203 33.51 -9.29 18.54
C ASP A 203 34.03 -10.29 17.47
N ARG A 204 34.66 -9.88 16.36
CA ARG A 204 35.01 -10.84 15.29
C ARG A 204 36.30 -11.62 15.58
N PRO A 205 36.24 -12.97 15.54
CA PRO A 205 36.29 -13.66 14.24
C PRO A 205 35.25 -14.78 14.10
N PHE A 206 34.31 -14.66 13.16
CA PHE A 206 33.50 -15.81 12.72
C PHE A 206 33.39 -15.88 11.19
N PRO A 207 33.22 -17.11 10.64
CA PRO A 207 33.43 -17.49 9.26
C PRO A 207 32.24 -17.09 8.36
N PRO A 208 32.36 -17.27 7.04
CA PRO A 208 31.38 -16.78 6.08
C PRO A 208 30.05 -17.53 6.27
N ARG A 209 29.05 -16.85 6.81
CA ARG A 209 27.67 -17.30 6.72
C ARG A 209 27.17 -16.95 5.32
N THR A 210 26.82 -17.95 4.53
CA THR A 210 26.09 -17.79 3.27
C THR A 210 24.70 -17.25 3.60
N GLY A 211 24.60 -15.92 3.71
CA GLY A 211 23.35 -15.23 3.98
C GLY A 211 22.35 -15.44 2.84
N PRO A 212 21.04 -15.37 3.13
CA PRO A 212 20.00 -15.49 2.12
C PRO A 212 20.19 -14.41 1.05
N LYS A 213 20.09 -14.81 -0.22
CA LYS A 213 20.13 -13.87 -1.36
C LYS A 213 18.95 -12.88 -1.23
N LEU A 214 19.26 -11.64 -0.88
CA LEU A 214 18.30 -10.53 -0.90
C LEU A 214 17.88 -10.24 -2.35
N GLY A 215 16.67 -10.67 -2.70
CA GLY A 215 15.97 -10.17 -3.87
C GLY A 215 15.16 -8.93 -3.50
N PHE A 216 15.68 -7.74 -3.80
CA PHE A 216 14.88 -6.53 -3.84
C PHE A 216 14.04 -6.54 -5.12
N SER A 217 12.76 -6.89 -5.03
CA SER A 217 11.83 -6.59 -6.12
C SER A 217 11.29 -5.17 -5.94
N SER A 218 12.08 -4.17 -6.32
CA SER A 218 11.66 -2.77 -6.40
C SER A 218 10.69 -2.49 -7.58
N GLY A 219 10.34 -3.52 -8.35
CA GLY A 219 9.42 -3.42 -9.47
C GLY A 219 7.96 -3.54 -9.05
N VAL A 220 7.09 -2.79 -9.74
CA VAL A 220 5.68 -3.14 -9.93
C VAL A 220 5.59 -4.65 -10.13
N SER A 221 4.82 -5.35 -9.30
CA SER A 221 4.62 -6.80 -9.50
C SER A 221 3.94 -6.98 -10.85
N PRO A 222 4.62 -7.53 -11.88
CA PRO A 222 4.03 -7.65 -13.20
C PRO A 222 2.76 -8.50 -13.14
N VAL A 223 2.79 -9.52 -12.26
CA VAL A 223 1.63 -10.38 -11.96
C VAL A 223 0.48 -9.58 -11.36
N GLY A 224 0.75 -8.73 -10.35
CA GLY A 224 -0.28 -7.89 -9.72
C GLY A 224 -0.92 -6.91 -10.72
N LEU A 225 -0.11 -6.27 -11.56
CA LEU A 225 -0.60 -5.35 -12.58
C LEU A 225 -1.43 -6.08 -13.65
N ILE A 226 -0.94 -7.20 -14.17
CA ILE A 226 -1.66 -8.02 -15.15
C ILE A 226 -2.99 -8.49 -14.55
N ALA A 227 -2.98 -8.97 -13.29
CA ALA A 227 -4.20 -9.39 -12.60
C ALA A 227 -5.22 -8.26 -12.48
N ALA A 228 -4.80 -7.06 -12.05
CA ALA A 228 -5.68 -5.88 -11.97
C ALA A 228 -6.31 -5.53 -13.32
N ILE A 229 -5.51 -5.52 -14.39
CA ILE A 229 -5.98 -5.23 -15.75
C ILE A 229 -6.99 -6.29 -16.21
N VAL A 230 -6.68 -7.58 -16.02
CA VAL A 230 -7.56 -8.69 -16.41
C VAL A 230 -8.88 -8.62 -15.66
N VAL A 231 -8.86 -8.38 -14.34
CA VAL A 231 -10.08 -8.24 -13.53
C VAL A 231 -10.90 -7.02 -13.95
N ALA A 232 -10.25 -5.89 -14.24
CA ALA A 232 -10.92 -4.69 -14.75
C ALA A 232 -11.64 -4.94 -16.08
N ILE A 233 -10.94 -5.53 -17.05
CA ILE A 233 -11.47 -5.86 -18.38
C ILE A 233 -12.61 -6.89 -18.26
N ALA A 234 -12.40 -7.96 -17.50
CA ALA A 234 -13.40 -9.01 -17.30
C ALA A 234 -14.66 -8.45 -16.62
N GLY A 235 -14.50 -7.64 -15.58
CA GLY A 235 -15.61 -7.01 -14.89
C GLY A 235 -16.41 -6.08 -15.80
N PHE A 236 -15.74 -5.26 -16.62
CA PHE A 236 -16.39 -4.42 -17.61
C PHE A 236 -17.11 -5.23 -18.70
N ALA A 237 -16.47 -6.27 -19.22
CA ALA A 237 -17.05 -7.16 -20.23
C ALA A 237 -18.31 -7.86 -19.73
N VAL A 238 -18.29 -8.36 -18.48
CA VAL A 238 -19.48 -8.97 -17.83
C VAL A 238 -20.61 -7.95 -17.70
N GLN A 239 -20.32 -6.70 -17.31
CA GLN A 239 -21.35 -5.65 -17.22
C GLN A 239 -21.94 -5.30 -18.60
N LEU A 240 -21.12 -5.28 -19.65
CA LEU A 240 -21.60 -5.08 -21.02
C LEU A 240 -22.47 -6.25 -21.52
N ASP A 241 -22.09 -7.50 -21.19
CA ASP A 241 -22.88 -8.69 -21.52
C ASP A 241 -24.22 -8.70 -20.78
N LEU A 242 -24.22 -8.41 -19.46
CA LEU A 242 -25.46 -8.21 -18.70
C LEU A 242 -26.32 -7.12 -19.34
N ARG A 243 -25.72 -5.99 -19.75
CA ARG A 243 -26.46 -4.95 -20.45
C ARG A 243 -27.12 -5.49 -21.73
N ARG A 244 -26.37 -6.16 -22.60
CA ARG A 244 -26.88 -6.70 -23.87
C ARG A 244 -28.02 -7.70 -23.66
N ARG A 245 -27.89 -8.61 -22.69
CA ARG A 245 -28.88 -9.67 -22.42
C ARG A 245 -30.20 -9.14 -21.89
N TYR A 246 -30.18 -8.09 -21.05
CA TYR A 246 -31.36 -7.59 -20.37
C TYR A 246 -31.98 -6.35 -21.04
N TYR A 247 -31.26 -5.61 -21.89
CA TYR A 247 -31.73 -4.31 -22.44
C TYR A 247 -33.12 -4.35 -23.08
N ASN A 248 -33.38 -5.35 -23.92
CA ASN A 248 -34.65 -5.46 -24.65
C ASN A 248 -35.80 -6.03 -23.80
N ARG A 249 -35.50 -6.55 -22.59
CA ARG A 249 -36.47 -7.20 -21.72
C ARG A 249 -36.92 -6.32 -20.57
N LEU A 250 -36.15 -5.27 -20.27
CA LEU A 250 -36.40 -4.40 -19.14
C LEU A 250 -37.36 -3.26 -19.52
N PRO A 251 -38.28 -2.88 -18.62
CA PRO A 251 -39.17 -1.74 -18.82
C PRO A 251 -38.38 -0.42 -18.89
N ASP A 252 -38.97 0.61 -19.51
CA ASP A 252 -38.34 1.94 -19.62
C ASP A 252 -38.07 2.61 -18.26
N ARG A 253 -38.86 2.22 -17.25
CA ARG A 253 -38.74 2.66 -15.86
C ARG A 253 -38.46 1.45 -14.99
N MET A 254 -37.32 1.45 -14.30
CA MET A 254 -36.84 0.34 -13.48
C MET A 254 -36.83 0.72 -12.01
N ALA A 255 -37.25 -0.20 -11.15
CA ALA A 255 -37.01 -0.18 -9.72
C ALA A 255 -35.51 -0.22 -9.47
N SER A 256 -34.99 0.81 -8.79
CA SER A 256 -33.56 0.91 -8.44
C SER A 256 -33.30 0.73 -6.95
N HIS A 257 -34.33 0.92 -6.12
CA HIS A 257 -34.26 0.74 -4.67
C HIS A 257 -35.52 0.03 -4.16
N TRP A 258 -35.31 -0.73 -3.09
CA TRP A 258 -36.34 -1.41 -2.33
C TRP A 258 -36.16 -1.02 -0.86
N ASN A 259 -37.27 -0.73 -0.18
CA ASN A 259 -37.26 -0.50 1.26
C ASN A 259 -37.07 -1.82 2.04
N PHE A 260 -36.97 -1.75 3.36
CA PHE A 260 -36.82 -2.95 4.21
C PHE A 260 -38.05 -3.88 4.20
N GLN A 261 -39.20 -3.38 3.78
CA GLN A 261 -40.44 -4.14 3.59
C GLN A 261 -40.45 -4.89 2.24
N GLY A 262 -39.49 -4.61 1.36
CA GLY A 262 -39.40 -5.21 0.02
C GLY A 262 -40.21 -4.47 -1.04
N ASP A 263 -40.81 -3.33 -0.72
CA ASP A 263 -41.53 -2.48 -1.68
C ASP A 263 -40.57 -1.59 -2.46
N VAL A 264 -40.92 -1.28 -3.71
CA VAL A 264 -40.14 -0.37 -4.56
C VAL A 264 -40.36 1.08 -4.11
N ASP A 265 -39.30 1.75 -3.67
CA ASP A 265 -39.34 3.14 -3.20
C ASP A 265 -38.49 4.10 -4.06
N GLY A 266 -37.77 3.58 -5.05
CA GLY A 266 -36.94 4.34 -5.97
C GLY A 266 -37.02 3.82 -7.40
N TRP A 267 -37.13 4.75 -8.34
CA TRP A 267 -37.19 4.44 -9.77
C TRP A 267 -36.11 5.19 -10.53
N MET A 268 -35.58 4.56 -11.58
CA MET A 268 -34.66 5.17 -12.51
C MET A 268 -35.04 4.84 -13.95
N SER A 269 -34.56 5.64 -14.90
CA SER A 269 -34.73 5.31 -16.31
C SER A 269 -33.87 4.08 -16.65
N LYS A 270 -34.37 3.25 -17.57
CA LYS A 270 -33.64 2.13 -18.14
C LYS A 270 -32.24 2.56 -18.60
N ARG A 271 -32.12 3.70 -19.26
CA ARG A 271 -30.82 4.21 -19.74
C ARG A 271 -29.80 4.36 -18.62
N ILE A 272 -30.17 4.96 -17.48
CA ILE A 272 -29.25 5.17 -16.35
C ILE A 272 -28.85 3.83 -15.74
N VAL A 273 -29.83 2.97 -15.45
CA VAL A 273 -29.61 1.66 -14.82
C VAL A 273 -28.72 0.75 -15.66
N MET A 274 -28.86 0.81 -16.99
CA MET A 274 -28.06 0.00 -17.92
C MET A 274 -26.61 0.49 -18.06
N TRP A 275 -26.31 1.73 -17.71
CA TRP A 275 -24.96 2.28 -17.74
C TRP A 275 -24.26 2.28 -16.37
N LEU A 276 -25.02 2.16 -15.28
CA LEU A 276 -24.47 2.14 -13.92
C LEU A 276 -23.42 1.04 -13.72
N GLY A 277 -23.72 -0.19 -14.12
CA GLY A 277 -22.79 -1.33 -14.06
C GLY A 277 -21.46 -1.07 -14.79
N PRO A 278 -21.49 -0.78 -16.11
CA PRO A 278 -20.28 -0.47 -16.88
C PRO A 278 -19.47 0.73 -16.34
N VAL A 279 -20.12 1.81 -15.92
CA VAL A 279 -19.43 2.99 -15.37
C VAL A 279 -18.70 2.65 -14.08
N MET A 280 -19.37 1.98 -13.14
CA MET A 280 -18.73 1.57 -11.88
C MET A 280 -17.61 0.56 -12.12
N ALA A 281 -17.75 -0.30 -13.12
CA ALA A 281 -16.68 -1.22 -13.51
C ALA A 281 -15.41 -0.52 -13.97
N VAL A 282 -15.54 0.58 -14.72
CA VAL A 282 -14.39 1.40 -15.13
C VAL A 282 -13.75 2.06 -13.90
N VAL A 283 -14.56 2.62 -12.99
CA VAL A 283 -14.07 3.29 -11.78
C VAL A 283 -13.27 2.34 -10.89
N PHE A 284 -13.85 1.18 -10.53
CA PHE A 284 -13.16 0.20 -9.68
C PHE A 284 -11.98 -0.47 -10.41
N GLY A 285 -12.10 -0.71 -11.72
CA GLY A 285 -11.02 -1.24 -12.53
C GLY A 285 -9.82 -0.29 -12.57
N ALA A 286 -10.04 0.99 -12.83
CA ALA A 286 -8.98 2.00 -12.85
C ALA A 286 -8.30 2.14 -11.48
N LEU A 287 -9.07 2.17 -10.39
CA LEU A 287 -8.52 2.19 -9.03
C LEU A 287 -7.65 0.95 -8.75
N SER A 288 -8.12 -0.24 -9.14
CA SER A 288 -7.33 -1.47 -8.96
C SER A 288 -6.01 -1.43 -9.74
N VAL A 289 -5.99 -0.87 -10.96
CA VAL A 289 -4.77 -0.73 -11.76
C VAL A 289 -3.81 0.27 -11.11
N VAL A 290 -4.30 1.43 -10.64
CA VAL A 290 -3.47 2.43 -9.96
C VAL A 290 -2.80 1.82 -8.72
N ILE A 291 -3.54 1.04 -7.93
CA ILE A 291 -2.99 0.36 -6.75
C ILE A 291 -1.95 -0.69 -7.14
N ALA A 292 -2.14 -1.38 -8.26
CA ALA A 292 -1.20 -2.37 -8.76
C ALA A 292 0.15 -1.77 -9.18
N LEU A 293 0.21 -0.47 -9.46
CA LEU A 293 1.46 0.25 -9.73
C LEU A 293 2.29 0.52 -8.45
N VAL A 294 1.74 0.29 -7.27
CA VAL A 294 2.47 0.39 -6.00
C VAL A 294 3.17 -0.96 -5.71
N PRO A 295 4.52 -1.00 -5.58
CA PRO A 295 5.24 -2.22 -5.22
C PRO A 295 4.66 -2.81 -3.92
N SER A 296 4.38 -4.13 -3.91
CA SER A 296 3.84 -4.96 -2.80
C SER A 296 2.30 -5.10 -2.60
N SER A 297 1.46 -4.70 -3.56
CA SER A 297 0.03 -4.46 -3.31
C SER A 297 -1.00 -5.55 -3.70
N ILE A 298 -0.65 -6.81 -4.01
CA ILE A 298 -1.69 -7.77 -4.46
C ILE A 298 -2.83 -7.94 -3.44
N LEU A 299 -2.49 -7.96 -2.15
CA LEU A 299 -3.47 -8.02 -1.06
C LEU A 299 -4.31 -6.73 -0.97
N LEU A 300 -3.75 -5.58 -1.35
CA LEU A 300 -4.46 -4.30 -1.38
C LEU A 300 -5.44 -4.20 -2.55
N GLN A 301 -5.29 -5.04 -3.59
CA GLN A 301 -6.21 -5.07 -4.74
C GLN A 301 -7.47 -5.89 -4.47
N VAL A 302 -7.36 -6.92 -3.63
CA VAL A 302 -8.45 -7.87 -3.32
C VAL A 302 -9.77 -7.17 -2.93
N PRO A 303 -9.79 -6.16 -2.05
CA PRO A 303 -11.04 -5.47 -1.70
C PRO A 303 -11.75 -4.83 -2.91
N PHE A 304 -10.99 -4.28 -3.86
CA PHE A 304 -11.56 -3.67 -5.07
C PHE A 304 -12.12 -4.71 -6.02
N TRP A 305 -11.47 -5.88 -6.11
CA TRP A 305 -12.00 -7.02 -6.87
C TRP A 305 -13.29 -7.56 -6.26
N LEU A 306 -13.36 -7.65 -4.92
CA LEU A 306 -14.57 -8.05 -4.21
C LEU A 306 -15.70 -7.03 -4.39
N LEU A 307 -15.42 -5.73 -4.32
CA LEU A 307 -16.40 -4.67 -4.60
C LEU A 307 -16.91 -4.76 -6.04
N GLN A 308 -16.02 -4.97 -7.01
CA GLN A 308 -16.36 -5.15 -8.41
C GLN A 308 -17.28 -6.36 -8.62
N PHE A 309 -16.95 -7.50 -8.02
CA PHE A 309 -17.75 -8.71 -8.07
C PHE A 309 -19.12 -8.51 -7.41
N LEU A 310 -19.16 -7.92 -6.21
CA LEU A 310 -20.39 -7.60 -5.50
C LEU A 310 -21.30 -6.69 -6.36
N PHE A 311 -20.73 -5.70 -7.04
CA PHE A 311 -21.49 -4.82 -7.92
C PHE A 311 -22.09 -5.56 -9.13
N ILE A 312 -21.36 -6.51 -9.72
CA ILE A 312 -21.89 -7.39 -10.78
C ILE A 312 -23.09 -8.19 -10.26
N VAL A 313 -22.98 -8.76 -9.05
CA VAL A 313 -24.06 -9.53 -8.42
C VAL A 313 -25.29 -8.66 -8.17
N ILE A 314 -25.10 -7.45 -7.60
CA ILE A 314 -26.18 -6.49 -7.32
C ILE A 314 -26.88 -6.06 -8.62
N ILE A 315 -26.13 -5.68 -9.66
CA ILE A 315 -26.71 -5.26 -10.94
C ILE A 315 -27.51 -6.39 -11.59
N ARG A 316 -26.95 -7.62 -11.60
CA ARG A 316 -27.66 -8.80 -12.12
C ARG A 316 -28.94 -9.07 -11.34
N TRP A 317 -28.90 -9.01 -10.01
CA TRP A 317 -30.06 -9.19 -9.15
C TRP A 317 -31.13 -8.13 -9.44
N MET A 318 -30.74 -6.86 -9.54
CA MET A 318 -31.62 -5.75 -9.88
C MET A 318 -32.29 -5.94 -11.25
N TYR A 319 -31.55 -6.40 -12.27
CA TYR A 319 -32.14 -6.68 -13.58
C TYR A 319 -33.18 -7.80 -13.50
N ARG A 320 -32.90 -8.87 -12.74
CA ARG A 320 -33.86 -9.96 -12.55
C ARG A 320 -35.13 -9.55 -11.81
N ARG A 321 -35.04 -8.62 -10.86
CA ARG A 321 -36.20 -8.12 -10.11
C ARG A 321 -37.10 -7.17 -10.92
N ASN A 322 -36.60 -6.68 -12.06
CA ASN A 322 -37.32 -5.78 -12.97
C ASN A 322 -37.86 -6.48 -14.22
N LEU A 323 -37.66 -7.79 -14.34
CA LEU A 323 -38.34 -8.65 -15.31
C LEU A 323 -39.63 -9.18 -14.69
#